data_AF-A0A9E5T8M1-F1
#
_entry.id   AF-A0A9E5T8M1-F1
#
_cell.length_a   1.000
_cell.length_b   1.000
_cell.length_c   1.000
_cell.angle_alpha   90.00
_cell.angle_beta   90.00
_cell.angle_gamma   90.00
#
_symmetry.space_group_name_H-M   'P 1'
#
loop_
_entity.id
_entity.type
_entity.pdbx_description
1 polymer ?
#
loop_
_entity_poly.entity_id
_entity_poly.type
_entity_poly.pdbx_seq_one_letter_code
_entity_poly.pdbx_strand_id
1 'polypeptide(L)' 'MDLSLPRYALKARYLFPVDRPPLADGLLLVDRGRIAAVQTAPADCETVELGNVAIIPGL' A
#
# COMPACT_ATOMS: atom_id res chain seq x y z
N MET A 1 -13.32 13.50 -19.58
CA MET A 1 -13.08 13.27 -18.15
C MET A 1 -12.27 11.99 -18.06
N ASP A 2 -10.97 12.11 -17.83
CA ASP A 2 -10.10 10.94 -17.68
C ASP A 2 -10.46 10.25 -16.36
N LEU A 3 -10.86 8.99 -16.44
CA LEU A 3 -11.18 8.14 -15.29
C LEU A 3 -9.99 7.26 -14.92
N SER A 4 -8.78 7.59 -15.39
CA SER A 4 -7.57 6.89 -14.98
C SER A 4 -7.41 7.01 -13.48
N LEU A 5 -7.47 5.86 -12.80
CA LEU A 5 -7.24 5.82 -11.36
C LEU A 5 -5.76 6.17 -11.11
N PRO A 6 -5.48 7.20 -10.30
CA PRO A 6 -4.11 7.64 -10.05
C PRO A 6 -3.31 6.56 -9.34
N ARG A 7 -1.99 6.62 -9.47
CA ARG A 7 -1.07 5.82 -8.68
C ARG A 7 -0.88 6.47 -7.31
N TYR A 8 -1.06 5.70 -6.24
CA TYR A 8 -0.91 6.17 -4.86
C TYR A 8 -0.36 5.05 -3.96
N ALA A 9 0.20 5.44 -2.83
CA ALA A 9 0.66 4.51 -1.80
C ALA A 9 -0.18 4.65 -0.52
N LEU A 10 -0.45 3.54 0.14
CA LEU A 10 -1.04 3.52 1.48
C LEU A 10 0.05 3.11 2.47
N LYS A 11 0.31 3.94 3.48
CA LYS A 11 1.26 3.64 4.54
C LYS A 11 0.54 3.24 5.82
N ALA A 12 0.93 2.11 6.38
CA ALA A 12 0.32 1.53 7.57
C ALA A 12 1.41 1.12 8.57
N ARG A 13 1.04 1.00 9.84
CA ARG A 13 1.95 0.48 10.87
C ARG A 13 2.36 -0.95 10.58
N TYR A 14 1.43 -1.77 10.07
CA TYR A 14 1.72 -3.13 9.64
C TYR A 14 1.04 -3.46 8.32
N LEU A 15 1.75 -4.19 7.47
CA LEU A 15 1.23 -4.76 6.23
C LEU A 15 1.48 -6.27 6.25
N PHE A 16 0.42 -7.06 6.10
CA PHE A 16 0.44 -8.52 6.20
C PHE A 16 0.31 -9.15 4.80
N PRO A 17 1.41 -9.33 4.06
CA PRO A 17 1.39 -10.12 2.83
C PRO A 17 1.18 -11.61 3.16
N VAL A 18 0.71 -12.37 2.18
CA VAL A 18 0.37 -13.81 2.35
C VAL A 18 1.58 -14.74 2.23
N ASP A 19 2.66 -14.28 1.60
CA ASP A 19 3.80 -15.09 1.16
C ASP A 19 5.05 -14.89 2.03
N ARG A 20 5.03 -13.96 2.98
CA ARG A 20 6.18 -13.60 3.82
C ARG A 20 5.74 -12.96 5.14
N PRO A 21 6.66 -12.77 6.10
CA PRO A 21 6.33 -12.13 7.37
C PRO A 21 5.75 -10.71 7.21
N PRO A 22 5.00 -10.20 8.21
CA PRO A 22 4.49 -8.83 8.20
C PRO A 22 5.59 -7.78 8.08
N LEU A 23 5.31 -6.70 7.35
CA LEU A 23 6.18 -5.53 7.24
C LEU A 23 5.74 -4.49 8.27
N ALA A 24 6.66 -4.06 9.14
CA ALA A 24 6.46 -2.87 9.96
C ALA A 24 6.67 -1.60 9.12
N ASP A 25 5.84 -0.58 9.35
CA ASP A 25 5.84 0.70 8.63
C ASP A 25 5.80 0.50 7.10
N GLY A 26 4.93 -0.42 6.66
CA GLY A 26 4.83 -0.86 5.27
C GLY A 26 4.02 0.07 4.37
N LEU A 27 4.37 0.04 3.08
CA LEU A 27 3.73 0.75 1.97
C LEU A 27 3.09 -0.24 1.00
N LEU A 28 1.79 -0.06 0.75
CA LEU A 28 1.05 -0.74 -0.32
C LEU A 28 0.92 0.22 -1.50
N LEU A 29 1.61 -0.06 -2.59
CA LEU A 29 1.49 0.73 -3.82
C LEU A 29 0.31 0.22 -4.65
N VAL A 30 -0.59 1.13 -4.99
CA VAL A 30 -1.73 0.87 -5.87
C VAL A 30 -1.55 1.66 -7.16
N ASP A 31 -1.62 0.98 -8.30
CA ASP A 31 -1.60 1.59 -9.63
C ASP A 31 -2.81 1.09 -10.42
N ARG A 32 -3.63 2.03 -10.90
CA ARG A 32 -4.85 1.74 -11.67
C ARG A 32 -5.77 0.69 -11.01
N GLY A 33 -5.93 0.78 -9.70
CA GLY A 33 -6.76 -0.15 -8.91
C GLY A 33 -6.16 -1.55 -8.71
N ARG A 34 -4.89 -1.77 -9.04
CA ARG A 34 -4.15 -3.01 -8.79
C ARG A 34 -3.03 -2.77 -7.79
N ILE A 35 -2.75 -3.77 -6.96
CA ILE A 35 -1.56 -3.76 -6.10
C ILE A 35 -0.34 -3.92 -7.01
N ALA A 36 0.50 -2.89 -7.07
CA ALA A 36 1.73 -2.88 -7.87
C ALA A 36 2.94 -3.32 -7.06
N ALA A 37 2.98 -3.01 -5.76
CA ALA A 37 4.07 -3.42 -4.87
C ALA A 37 3.64 -3.44 -3.40
N VAL A 38 4.36 -4.24 -2.62
CA VAL A 38 4.33 -4.27 -1.15
C VAL A 38 5.78 -4.09 -0.69
N GLN A 39 6.09 -2.96 -0.05
CA GLN A 39 7.47 -2.59 0.27
C GLN A 39 7.57 -1.70 1.52
N THR A 40 8.78 -1.43 1.98
CA THR A 40 9.06 -0.40 3.01
C THR A 40 9.71 0.85 2.42
N ALA A 41 10.28 0.73 1.22
CA ALA A 41 10.90 1.87 0.54
C ALA A 41 9.83 2.90 0.12
N PRO A 42 10.12 4.21 0.20
CA PRO A 42 9.25 5.24 -0.35
C PRO A 42 8.95 5.03 -1.83
N ALA A 43 7.77 5.48 -2.26
CA ALA A 43 7.38 5.49 -3.67
C ALA A 43 7.27 6.94 -4.17
N ASP A 44 7.59 7.15 -5.44
CA ASP A 44 7.43 8.45 -6.11
C ASP A 44 5.97 8.68 -6.53
N CYS A 45 5.08 8.72 -5.55
CA CYS A 45 3.67 9.02 -5.71
C CYS A 45 3.09 9.56 -4.40
N GLU A 46 1.87 10.10 -4.47
CA GLU A 46 1.13 10.50 -3.26
C GLU A 46 1.04 9.33 -2.29
N THR A 47 1.35 9.60 -1.02
CA THR A 47 1.29 8.60 0.06
C THR A 47 0.23 9.04 1.06
N VAL A 48 -0.74 8.17 1.31
CA VAL A 48 -1.76 8.34 2.34
C VAL A 48 -1.29 7.66 3.61
N GLU A 49 -1.08 8.45 4.67
CA GLU A 49 -0.70 7.96 6.00
C GLU A 49 -1.94 7.49 6.76
N LEU A 50 -2.07 6.18 6.96
CA LEU A 50 -3.20 5.59 7.69
C LEU A 50 -2.97 5.55 9.22
N GLY A 51 -1.76 5.84 9.67
CA GLY A 51 -1.38 5.80 11.08
C GLY A 51 -1.25 4.39 11.65
N ASN A 52 -1.70 4.18 12.89
CA ASN A 52 -1.54 2.93 13.63
C ASN A 52 -2.57 1.86 13.23
N VAL A 53 -2.55 1.43 11.96
CA VAL A 53 -3.44 0.39 11.43
C VAL A 53 -2.67 -0.76 10.80
N ALA A 54 -3.34 -1.89 10.65
CA ALA A 54 -2.86 -3.03 9.87
C ALA A 54 -3.62 -3.12 8.55
N ILE A 55 -2.89 -3.35 7.45
CA ILE A 55 -3.45 -3.76 6.16
C ILE A 55 -3.33 -5.28 6.04
N ILE A 56 -4.45 -5.94 5.77
CA ILE A 56 -4.57 -7.38 5.52
C ILE A 56 -5.28 -7.64 4.19
N PRO A 57 -5.11 -8.82 3.57
CA PRO A 57 -5.97 -9.23 2.46
C PRO A 57 -7.44 -9.24 2.89
N GLY A 58 -8.33 -8.91 1.94
CA GLY A 58 -9.77 -9.05 2.16
C GLY A 58 -10.16 -10.51 2.40
N LEU A 59 -11.24 -10.71 3.16
CA LEU A 59 -11.84 -12.03 3.39
C LEU A 59 -12.65 -12.50 2.16
#